data_AF-A0A661CW38-F1
#
_entry.id   AF-A0A661CW38-F1
#
_cell.length_a   1.000
_cell.length_b   1.000
_cell.length_c   1.000
_cell.angle_alpha   90.00
_cell.angle_beta   90.00
_cell.angle_gamma   90.00
#
_symmetry.space_group_name_H-M   'P 1'
#
loop_
_entity.id
_entity.type
_entity.pdbx_description
1 polymer ?
#
loop_
_entity_poly.entity_id
_entity_poly.type
_entity_poly.pdbx_seq_one_letter_code
_entity_poly.pdbx_strand_id
1 'polypeptide(L)' 'MEEDRFISATANMDEDRQENAIRPDRLTDYIGQPVVREQMELFVT' A
#
# COMPACT_ATOMS: atom_id res chain seq x y z
N MET A 1 15.96 -23.87 12.13
CA MET A 1 15.02 -24.14 11.03
C MET A 1 14.81 -22.80 10.36
N GLU A 2 15.39 -22.61 9.18
CA GLU A 2 15.24 -21.39 8.41
C GLU A 2 13.91 -21.56 7.65
N GLU A 3 12.89 -20.79 8.02
CA GLU A 3 11.62 -20.81 7.32
C GLU A 3 11.85 -20.24 5.92
N ASP A 4 11.72 -21.10 4.89
CA ASP A 4 11.69 -20.69 3.49
C ASP A 4 10.56 -19.66 3.33
N ARG A 5 10.93 -18.37 3.37
CA ARG A 5 9.97 -17.29 3.15
C ARG A 5 9.52 -17.41 1.69
N PHE A 6 8.23 -17.70 1.51
CA PHE A 6 7.60 -17.74 0.19
C PHE A 6 7.58 -16.39 -0.55
N ILE A 7 7.99 -15.33 0.13
CA ILE A 7 7.93 -13.95 -0.33
C ILE A 7 9.36 -13.50 -0.61
N SER A 8 9.65 -13.17 -1.87
CA SER A 8 10.91 -12.54 -2.26
C SER A 8 10.90 -11.06 -1.88
N ALA A 9 12.04 -10.53 -1.45
CA ALA A 9 12.21 -9.09 -1.17
C ALA A 9 12.31 -8.24 -2.45
N THR A 10 12.47 -8.87 -3.62
CA THR A 10 12.48 -8.18 -4.91
C THR A 10 11.06 -7.87 -5.35
N ALA A 11 10.72 -6.58 -5.41
CA ALA A 11 9.50 -6.11 -6.03
C ALA A 11 9.52 -6.43 -7.53
N ASN A 12 8.44 -7.02 -8.03
CA ASN A 12 8.20 -7.20 -9.46
C ASN A 12 7.65 -5.89 -10.02
N MET A 13 8.02 -5.53 -11.26
CA MET A 13 7.53 -4.29 -11.90
C MET A 13 6.00 -4.22 -11.99
N ASP A 14 5.32 -5.38 -12.00
CA ASP A 14 3.86 -5.46 -11.99
C ASP A 14 3.23 -5.18 -10.62
N GLU A 15 3.95 -5.31 -9.51
CA GLU A 15 3.40 -5.05 -8.17
C GLU A 15 3.05 -3.57 -7.99
N ASP A 16 3.92 -2.65 -8.38
CA ASP A 16 3.63 -1.21 -8.33
C ASP A 16 2.39 -0.83 -9.15
N ARG A 17 2.22 -1.47 -10.32
CA ARG A 17 1.05 -1.23 -11.17
C ARG A 17 -0.24 -1.72 -10.49
N GLN A 18 -0.19 -2.89 -9.86
CA GLN A 18 -1.32 -3.46 -9.14
C GLN A 18 -1.66 -2.63 -7.90
N GLU A 19 -0.64 -2.25 -7.14
CA GLU A 19 -0.75 -1.38 -5.95
C GLU A 19 -1.39 -0.02 -6.28
N ASN A 20 -1.02 0.59 -7.40
CA ASN A 20 -1.62 1.84 -7.84
C ASN A 20 -3.06 1.66 -8.33
N ALA A 21 -3.39 0.51 -8.93
CA ALA A 21 -4.74 0.22 -9.42
C ALA A 21 -5.76 -0.04 -8.30
N ILE A 22 -5.31 -0.52 -7.13
CA ILE A 22 -6.19 -0.75 -5.96
C ILE A 22 -6.35 0.49 -5.08
N ARG A 23 -5.46 1.49 -5.21
CA ARG A 23 -5.51 2.68 -4.38
C ARG A 23 -6.66 3.59 -4.84
N PRO A 24 -7.42 4.15 -3.89
CA PRO A 24 -8.44 5.15 -4.23
C PRO A 24 -7.80 6.46 -4.70
N ASP A 25 -8.47 7.14 -5.63
CA ASP A 25 -8.01 8.43 -6.19
C ASP A 25 -7.97 9.55 -5.14
N ARG A 26 -8.83 9.47 -4.12
CA ARG A 26 -8.93 10.45 -3.04
C ARG A 26 -8.72 9.78 -1.69
N LEU A 27 -8.06 10.50 -0.79
CA LEU A 27 -7.87 10.05 0.59
C LEU A 27 -9.21 9.87 1.34
N THR A 28 -10.25 10.61 0.94
CA THR A 28 -11.61 10.47 1.47
C THR A 28 -12.25 9.12 1.18
N ASP A 29 -11.82 8.45 0.11
CA ASP A 29 -12.37 7.17 -0.35
C ASP A 29 -11.56 5.98 0.21
N TYR A 30 -10.59 6.24 1.09
CA TYR A 30 -9.78 5.22 1.74
C TYR A 30 -10.55 4.47 2.84
N ILE A 31 -10.84 3.19 2.58
CA ILE A 31 -11.57 2.29 3.49
C ILE A 31 -10.66 1.48 4.43
N GLY A 32 -9.35 1.73 4.39
CA GLY A 32 -8.37 0.99 5.20
C GLY A 32 -8.32 1.47 6.65
N GLN A 33 -7.15 1.30 7.28
CA GLN A 33 -6.98 1.64 8.69
C GLN A 33 -7.10 3.16 8.94
N PRO A 34 -7.95 3.62 9.88
CA PRO A 34 -8.15 5.04 10.15
C PRO A 34 -6.86 5.81 10.44
N VAL A 35 -5.95 5.21 11.22
CA VAL A 35 -4.65 5.82 11.58
C VAL A 35 -3.79 6.12 10.36
N VAL A 36 -3.83 5.27 9.34
CA VAL A 36 -3.07 5.48 8.09
C VAL A 36 -3.64 6.66 7.32
N ARG A 37 -4.98 6.79 7.30
CA ARG A 37 -5.65 7.93 6.67
C ARG A 37 -5.26 9.25 7.34
N GLU A 38 -5.27 9.30 8.66
CA GLU A 38 -4.88 10.48 9.45
C GLU A 38 -3.41 10.87 9.21
N GLN A 39 -2.51 9.89 9.11
CA GLN A 39 -1.11 10.16 8.78
C GLN A 39 -0.95 10.73 7.37
N MET A 40 -1.66 10.17 6.38
CA MET A 40 -1.63 10.65 5.00
C MET A 40 -2.21 12.06 4.85
N GLU A 41 -3.19 12.42 5.67
CA GLU A 41 -3.84 13.74 5.68
C GLU A 41 -2.85 14.88 5.98
N LEU A 42 -1.73 14.57 6.65
CA LEU A 42 -0.64 15.52 6.88
C LEU A 42 0.19 15.83 5.62
N PHE A 43 0.13 14.97 4.59
CA PHE A 43 0.94 15.07 3.38
C PHE A 43 0.15 15.53 2.14
N VAL A 44 -1.18 15.48 2.19
CA VAL A 44 -2.06 15.86 1.08
C VAL A 44 -2.69 17.21 1.41
N THR A 45 -2.48 18.22 0.55
CA THR A 45 -3.01 19.60 0.71
C THR A 45 -4.35 19.77 0.01
#